data_AF-A0A554JMA8-F1
#
_entry.id   AF-A0A554JMA8-F1
#
_cell.length_a   1.000
_cell.length_b   1.000
_cell.length_c   1.000
_cell.angle_alpha   90.00
_cell.angle_beta   90.00
_cell.angle_gamma   90.00
#
_symmetry.space_group_name_H-M   'P 1'
#
loop_
_entity.id
_entity.type
_entity.pdbx_description
1 polymer ?
#
loop_
_entity_poly.entity_id
_entity_poly.type
_entity_poly.pdbx_seq_one_letter_code
_entity_poly.pdbx_strand_id
1 'polypeptide(L)' 'MEIVAYEEKRQKELCVRIADVIRKGDVAVIPTDTVYGLIADATNKAAL' A
#
# COMPACT_ATOMS: atom_id res chain seq x y z
N MET A 1 -10.21 2.27 7.99
CA MET A 1 -8.88 2.89 7.92
C MET A 1 -8.03 2.26 9.00
N GLU A 2 -6.90 1.66 8.61
CA GLU A 2 -5.95 1.07 9.54
C GLU A 2 -4.60 1.78 9.36
N ILE A 3 -3.92 2.05 10.48
CA ILE A 3 -2.58 2.64 10.48
C ILE A 3 -1.60 1.56 10.93
N VAL A 4 -0.57 1.33 10.13
CA VAL A 4 0.44 0.33 10.41
C VAL A 4 1.79 1.01 10.55
N ALA A 5 2.45 0.78 11.68
CA ALA A 5 3.81 1.26 11.91
C ALA A 5 4.79 0.45 11.05
N TYR A 6 5.74 1.14 10.42
CA TYR A 6 6.81 0.48 9.69
C TYR A 6 7.85 -0.07 10.67
N GLU A 7 8.21 -1.34 10.48
CA GLU A 7 9.29 -2.01 11.17
C GLU A 7 10.13 -2.76 10.15
N GLU A 8 11.45 -2.52 10.14
CA GLU A 8 12.37 -3.11 9.16
C GLU A 8 12.29 -4.66 9.17
N LYS A 9 12.22 -5.26 10.35
CA LYS A 9 12.08 -6.73 10.53
C LYS A 9 10.82 -7.30 9.88
N ARG A 10 9.77 -6.49 9.70
CA ARG A 10 8.47 -6.88 9.16
C ARG A 10 8.24 -6.38 7.74
N GLN A 11 9.24 -5.76 7.10
CA GLN A 11 9.06 -5.15 5.77
C GLN A 11 8.43 -6.09 4.75
N LYS A 12 8.89 -7.35 4.68
CA LYS A 12 8.34 -8.34 3.72
C LYS A 12 6.87 -8.64 3.99
N GLU A 13 6.50 -8.82 5.26
CA GLU A 13 5.11 -9.05 5.69
C GLU A 13 4.23 -7.85 5.31
N LEU A 14 4.71 -6.63 5.59
CA LEU A 14 4.03 -5.38 5.27
C LEU A 14 3.84 -5.22 3.76
N CYS A 15 4.86 -5.53 2.94
CA CYS A 15 4.77 -5.48 1.49
C CYS A 15 3.72 -6.47 0.95
N VAL A 16 3.70 -7.71 1.44
CA VAL A 16 2.70 -8.71 1.05
C VAL A 16 1.30 -8.23 1.40
N ARG A 17 1.13 -7.71 2.62
CA ARG A 17 -0.14 -7.18 3.09
C ARG A 17 -0.65 -6.01 2.24
N ILE A 18 0.21 -5.05 1.92
CA ILE A 18 -0.15 -3.90 1.06
C ILE A 18 -0.50 -4.38 -0.36
N ALA A 19 0.25 -5.35 -0.90
CA ALA A 19 -0.03 -5.93 -2.21
C ALA A 19 -1.42 -6.58 -2.25
N ASP A 20 -1.83 -7.27 -1.18
CA ASP A 20 -3.16 -7.87 -1.09
C ASP A 20 -4.28 -6.83 -0.97
N VAL A 21 -4.04 -5.70 -0.30
CA VAL A 21 -4.97 -4.57 -0.23
C VAL A 21 -5.20 -3.99 -1.63
N ILE A 22 -4.13 -3.61 -2.34
CA ILE A 22 -4.28 -2.96 -3.65
C ILE A 22 -4.87 -3.91 -4.72
N ARG A 23 -4.58 -5.21 -4.67
CA ARG A 23 -5.18 -6.23 -5.57
C ARG A 23 -6.68 -6.42 -5.35
N LYS A 24 -7.18 -6.17 -4.14
CA LYS A 24 -8.62 -6.21 -3.84
C LYS A 24 -9.37 -4.97 -4.35
N GLY A 25 -8.65 -3.98 -4.88
CA GLY A 25 -9.20 -2.70 -5.34
C GLY A 25 -9.26 -1.64 -4.25
N ASP A 26 -8.70 -1.89 -3.07
CA ASP A 26 -8.55 -0.88 -2.03
C ASP A 26 -7.31 0.01 -2.28
N VAL A 27 -7.16 1.06 -1.47
CA VAL A 27 -6.04 2.01 -1.54
C VAL A 27 -5.14 1.92 -0.31
N ALA A 28 -3.87 2.28 -0.47
CA ALA A 28 -2.91 2.39 0.63
C ALA A 28 -2.13 3.71 0.54
N VAL A 29 -1.64 4.19 1.68
CA VAL A 29 -0.77 5.38 1.75
C VAL A 29 0.59 4.93 2.25
N ILE A 30 1.65 5.14 1.46
CA ILE A 30 3.01 4.68 1.78
C ILE A 30 4.02 5.84 1.73
N PRO A 31 5.06 5.83 2.58
CA PRO A 31 6.12 6.82 2.51
C PRO A 31 6.98 6.58 1.26
N THR A 32 7.51 7.65 0.69
CA THR A 32 8.60 7.64 -0.30
C THR A 32 9.72 8.57 0.17
N ASP A 33 10.78 8.68 -0.62
CA ASP A 33 11.87 9.64 -0.40
C ASP A 33 11.43 11.11 -0.47
N THR A 34 10.32 11.41 -1.16
CA THR A 34 9.80 12.77 -1.36
C THR A 34 8.59 13.08 -0.46
N VAL A 35 7.49 12.34 -0.66
CA VAL A 35 6.21 12.52 0.05
C VAL A 35 5.50 11.19 0.26
N TYR A 36 4.41 11.18 1.02
CA TYR A 36 3.53 10.02 1.06
C TYR A 36 2.74 9.89 -0.25
N GLY A 37 2.75 8.71 -0.85
CA GLY A 37 1.97 8.39 -2.04
C GLY A 37 0.68 7.65 -1.67
N LEU A 38 -0.44 8.08 -2.25
CA LEU A 38 -1.69 7.30 -2.29
C LEU A 38 -1.59 6.32 -3.47
N ILE A 39 -1.58 5.03 -3.16
CA ILE A 39 -1.39 3.95 -4.14
C ILE A 39 -2.64 3.08 -4.27
N ALA A 40 -2.87 2.60 -5.49
CA ALA A 40 -3.89 1.62 -5.87
C ALA A 40 -3.34 0.74 -6.99
N ASP A 41 -4.03 -0.35 -7.34
CA ASP A 41 -3.69 -1.12 -8.54
C ASP A 41 -4.02 -0.32 -9.80
N ALA A 42 -2.99 0.19 -10.48
CA ALA A 42 -3.13 1.00 -11.69
C ALA A 42 -3.69 0.22 -12.90
N THR A 43 -3.73 -1.12 -12.85
CA THR A 43 -4.38 -1.95 -13.87
C THR A 43 -5.88 -2.12 -13.63
N ASN A 44 -6.35 -1.81 -12.42
CA ASN A 44 -7.75 -1.83 -12.07
C ASN A 44 -8.44 -0.56 -12.57
N LYS A 45 -9.25 -0.70 -13.63
CA LYS A 45 -9.97 0.41 -14.25
C LYS A 45 -11.02 1.08 -13.35
N ALA A 46 -11.46 0.41 -12.29
CA ALA A 46 -12.38 0.99 -11.30
C ALA A 46 -11.65 1.84 -10.25
N ALA A 47 -10.32 1.77 -10.19
CA ALA A 47 -9.49 2.58 -9.31
C ALA A 47 -9.06 3.93 -9.93
N LEU A 48 -9.49 4.20 -11.17
CA LEU A 48 -9.22 5.40 -11.96
C LEU A 48 -10.32 6.46 -11.79
#